data_AF-A0A6A5EAA4-F1
#
_entry.id   AF-A0A6A5EAA4-F1
#
_cell.length_a   1.000
_cell.length_b   1.000
_cell.length_c   1.000
_cell.angle_alpha   90.00
_cell.angle_beta   90.00
_cell.angle_gamma   90.00
#
_symmetry.space_group_name_H-M   'P 1'
#
loop_
_entity.id
_entity.type
_entity.pdbx_description
1 polymer ?
#
loop_
_entity_poly.entity_id
_entity_poly.type
_entity_poly.pdbx_seq_one_letter_code
_entity_poly.pdbx_strand_id
1 'polypeptide(L)'
;MSEDNELEKRAVEELLKETDRARVRAETMGPAGWLKCPLQSTNKRFLLNTLRSTGLQRRPSESRDRHPPTRGRRSSESPDRSRDRSRTPPRDHRIEEI
;
A
#
# COMPACT_ATOMS: atom_id res chain seq x y z
N MET A 1 0.69 -14.71 36.26
CA MET A 1 1.77 -15.73 36.09
C MET A 1 1.68 -16.49 34.77
N SER A 2 0.57 -17.12 34.40
CA SER A 2 0.42 -17.78 33.08
C SER A 2 0.20 -16.77 31.94
N GLU A 3 -0.62 -15.74 32.17
CA GLU A 3 -0.88 -14.66 31.19
C GLU A 3 0.38 -13.84 30.88
N ASP A 4 1.22 -13.59 31.88
CA ASP A 4 2.50 -12.87 31.70
C ASP A 4 3.44 -13.65 30.77
N ASN A 5 3.52 -14.98 30.93
CA ASN A 5 4.32 -15.84 30.06
C ASN A 5 3.79 -15.89 28.62
N GLU A 6 2.48 -15.82 28.41
CA GLU A 6 1.90 -15.72 27.07
C GLU A 6 2.18 -14.36 26.41
N LEU A 7 2.14 -13.27 27.18
CA LEU A 7 2.49 -11.94 26.71
C LEU A 7 3.98 -11.86 26.34
N GLU A 8 4.86 -12.45 27.16
CA GLU A 8 6.29 -12.54 26.89
C GLU A 8 6.57 -13.30 25.58
N LYS A 9 5.92 -14.45 25.36
CA LYS A 9 6.04 -15.20 24.10
C LYS A 9 5.63 -14.38 22.89
N ARG A 10 4.49 -13.70 22.96
CA ARG A 10 4.01 -12.83 21.88
C ARG A 10 4.96 -11.66 21.62
N ALA A 11 5.53 -11.07 22.66
CA ALA A 11 6.52 -9.99 22.52
C ALA A 11 7.79 -10.49 21.81
N VAL A 12 8.29 -11.67 22.18
CA VAL A 12 9.44 -12.30 21.51
C VAL A 12 9.13 -12.58 20.04
N GLU A 13 7.95 -13.13 19.73
CA GLU A 13 7.52 -13.39 18.36
C GLU A 13 7.46 -12.10 17.52
N GLU A 14 6.94 -11.01 18.09
CA GLU A 14 6.85 -9.73 17.40
C GLU A 14 8.25 -9.12 17.11
N LEU A 15 9.18 -9.23 18.07
CA LEU A 15 10.58 -8.80 17.89
C LEU A 15 11.27 -9.58 16.77
N LEU A 16 11.10 -10.91 16.72
CA LEU A 16 11.65 -11.74 15.65
C LEU A 16 11.06 -11.35 14.29
N LYS A 17 9.75 -11.12 14.22
CA LYS A 17 9.07 -10.74 12.99
C LYS A 17 9.53 -9.38 12.46
N GLU A 18 9.73 -8.39 13.33
CA GLU A 18 10.25 -7.09 12.91
C GLU A 18 11.72 -7.20 12.46
N THR A 19 12.51 -8.05 13.11
CA THR A 19 13.88 -8.36 12.69
C THR A 19 13.93 -8.98 11.29
N ASP A 20 13.04 -9.92 10.97
CA ASP A 20 12.94 -10.50 9.63
C ASP A 20 12.57 -9.46 8.56
N ARG A 21 11.64 -8.55 8.87
CA ARG A 21 11.32 -7.42 7.96
C ARG A 21 12.53 -6.52 7.75
N ALA A 22 13.26 -6.21 8.82
CA ALA A 22 14.47 -5.40 8.77
C ALA A 22 15.57 -6.08 7.92
N ARG A 23 15.71 -7.41 8.04
CA ARG A 23 16.62 -8.22 7.22
C ARG A 23 16.25 -8.14 5.73
N VAL A 24 15.00 -8.40 5.36
CA VAL A 24 14.55 -8.31 3.96
C VAL A 24 14.75 -6.90 3.40
N ARG A 25 14.54 -5.87 4.22
CA ARG A 25 14.79 -4.47 3.87
C ARG A 25 16.26 -4.22 3.56
N ALA A 26 17.16 -4.71 4.41
CA ALA A 26 18.61 -4.58 4.23
C ALA A 26 19.10 -5.36 2.99
N GLU A 27 18.57 -6.56 2.74
CA GLU A 27 18.90 -7.33 1.54
C GLU A 27 18.43 -6.64 0.25
N THR A 28 17.24 -6.02 0.27
CA THR A 28 16.64 -5.40 -0.93
C THR A 28 17.19 -4.00 -1.21
N MET A 29 17.34 -3.17 -0.18
CA MET A 29 17.67 -1.74 -0.31
C MET A 29 19.04 -1.37 0.26
N GLY A 30 19.73 -2.28 0.96
CA GLY A 30 21.00 -2.00 1.61
C GLY A 30 20.90 -0.93 2.72
N PRO A 31 22.02 -0.29 3.06
CA PRO A 31 22.07 0.80 4.05
C PRO A 31 21.13 1.97 3.70
N ALA A 32 20.91 2.22 2.41
CA ALA A 32 20.05 3.30 1.94
C ALA A 32 18.57 3.09 2.28
N GLY A 33 18.12 1.85 2.52
CA GLY A 33 16.73 1.55 2.90
C GLY A 33 16.30 2.14 4.24
N TRP A 34 17.26 2.57 5.06
CA TRP A 34 17.06 3.21 6.36
C TRP A 34 17.15 4.73 6.30
N LEU A 35 17.76 5.28 5.24
CA LEU A 35 17.84 6.71 5.03
C LEU A 35 16.49 7.24 4.54
N LYS A 36 16.14 8.46 4.97
CA LYS A 36 14.98 9.16 4.41
C LYS A 36 15.26 9.45 2.93
N CYS A 37 14.25 9.27 2.07
CA CYS A 37 14.37 9.64 0.66
C CYS A 37 14.78 11.12 0.57
N PRO A 38 15.86 11.46 -0.15
CA PRO A 38 16.30 12.85 -0.29
C PRO A 38 15.27 13.70 -1.05
N LEU A 39 14.36 13.07 -1.80
CA LEU A 39 13.26 13.73 -2.48
C LEU A 39 12.14 14.08 -1.49
N GLN A 40 11.42 15.15 -1.81
CA GLN A 40 10.23 15.56 -1.06
C GLN A 40 9.19 14.45 -1.05
N SER A 41 8.40 14.40 0.03
CA SER A 41 7.30 13.43 0.12
C SER A 41 6.27 13.71 -0.98
N THR A 42 6.09 12.77 -1.90
CA THR A 42 5.08 12.86 -2.96
C THR A 42 3.76 12.24 -2.52
N ASN A 43 2.65 12.69 -3.11
CA ASN A 43 1.35 12.06 -2.90
C ASN A 43 1.38 10.59 -3.36
N LYS A 44 0.94 9.67 -2.49
CA LYS A 44 0.94 8.21 -2.76
C LYS A 44 0.21 7.83 -4.06
N ARG A 45 -0.92 8.49 -4.36
CA ARG A 45 -1.70 8.21 -5.59
C ARG A 45 -0.92 8.58 -6.83
N PHE A 46 -0.30 9.77 -6.82
CA PHE A 46 0.53 10.24 -7.92
C PHE A 46 1.70 9.28 -8.16
N LEU A 47 2.44 8.92 -7.11
CA LEU A 47 3.59 8.02 -7.21
C LEU A 47 3.22 6.65 -7.78
N LEU A 48 2.17 6.01 -7.24
CA LEU A 48 1.74 4.69 -7.71
C LEU A 48 1.28 4.73 -9.18
N ASN A 49 0.57 5.79 -9.58
CA ASN A 49 0.16 5.94 -10.97
C ASN A 49 1.37 6.14 -11.90
N THR A 50 2.33 6.99 -11.51
CA THR A 50 3.57 7.19 -12.28
C THR A 50 4.35 5.89 -12.42
N LEU A 51 4.55 5.12 -11.34
CA LEU A 51 5.29 3.85 -11.38
C LEU A 51 4.61 2.77 -12.24
N ARG A 52 3.27 2.74 -12.26
CA ARG A 52 2.51 1.84 -13.14
C ARG A 52 2.71 2.21 -14.61
N SER A 53 2.73 3.51 -14.92
CA SER A 53 2.92 4.01 -16.29
C SER A 53 4.35 3.85 -16.80
N THR A 54 5.36 3.90 -15.92
CA THR A 54 6.77 3.75 -16.30
C THR A 54 7.22 2.29 -16.43
N GLY A 55 6.34 1.31 -16.20
CA GLY A 55 6.69 -0.12 -16.28
C GLY A 55 7.70 -0.59 -15.21
N LEU A 56 7.97 0.24 -14.20
CA LEU A 56 8.97 -0.04 -13.15
C LEU A 56 8.43 -0.93 -12.02
N GLN A 57 7.16 -1.34 -12.06
CA GLN A 57 6.65 -2.31 -11.09
C GLN A 57 7.27 -3.69 -11.33
N ARG A 58 8.40 -3.98 -10.65
CA ARG A 58 8.67 -5.37 -10.21
C ARG A 58 7.57 -5.75 -9.24
N ARG A 59 6.78 -6.75 -9.62
CA ARG A 59 5.74 -7.35 -8.78
C ARG A 59 6.38 -7.75 -7.44
N PRO A 60 5.95 -7.20 -6.28
CA PRO A 60 6.35 -7.77 -5.01
C PRO A 60 5.78 -9.20 -5.01
N SER A 61 6.64 -10.19 -4.83
CA SER A 61 6.22 -11.56 -4.61
C SER A 61 5.21 -11.56 -3.47
N GLU A 62 3.98 -12.00 -3.76
CA GLU A 62 2.92 -12.17 -2.77
C GLU A 62 3.37 -13.17 -1.69
N SER A 63 3.87 -12.68 -0.57
CA SER A 63 3.80 -13.39 0.70
C SER A 63 2.65 -12.78 1.49
N ARG A 64 1.48 -13.40 1.31
CA ARG A 64 0.25 -13.14 2.05
C ARG A 64 0.44 -13.54 3.52
N ASP A 65 1.02 -12.68 4.34
CA ASP A 65 0.90 -12.81 5.80
C ASP A 65 -0.41 -12.19 6.25
N ARG A 66 -1.46 -13.02 6.13
CA ARG A 66 -2.83 -12.76 6.53
C ARG A 66 -2.92 -12.73 8.06
N HIS A 67 -2.72 -11.56 8.68
CA HIS A 67 -3.23 -11.32 10.03
C HIS A 67 -4.72 -10.96 9.97
N PRO A 68 -5.58 -11.59 10.80
CA PRO A 68 -6.98 -11.19 10.89
C PRO A 68 -7.06 -9.79 11.52
N PRO A 69 -7.83 -8.85 10.95
CA PRO A 69 -8.07 -7.57 11.62
C PRO A 69 -8.94 -7.82 12.85
N THR A 70 -8.38 -7.58 14.04
CA THR A 70 -9.14 -7.47 15.28
C THR A 70 -10.24 -6.42 15.08
N ARG A 71 -11.49 -6.84 15.32
CA ARG A 71 -12.73 -6.05 15.17
C ARG A 71 -12.58 -4.62 15.69
N GLY A 72 -12.57 -3.66 14.76
CA GLY A 72 -12.60 -2.22 14.98
C GLY A 72 -13.36 -1.50 13.86
N ARG A 73 -14.65 -1.83 13.74
CA ARG A 73 -15.77 -1.06 13.16
C ARG A 73 -15.42 0.18 12.30
N ARG A 74 -15.69 0.02 10.98
CA ARG A 74 -16.07 1.02 9.94
C ARG A 74 -14.93 1.78 9.25
N SER A 75 -14.31 1.13 8.28
CA SER A 75 -13.95 1.83 7.04
C SER A 75 -14.99 1.43 6.00
N SER A 76 -15.67 2.41 5.43
CA SER A 76 -16.64 2.24 4.35
C SER A 76 -15.99 1.52 3.18
N GLU A 77 -16.42 0.29 2.95
CA GLU A 77 -16.29 -0.44 1.70
C GLU A 77 -16.63 0.52 0.55
N SER A 78 -15.61 1.08 -0.11
CA SER A 78 -15.82 1.74 -1.38
C SER A 78 -15.89 0.61 -2.38
N PRO A 79 -17.06 0.31 -2.98
CA PRO A 79 -17.13 -0.70 -4.00
C PRO A 79 -16.19 -0.24 -5.11
N ASP A 80 -15.29 -1.12 -5.49
CA ASP A 80 -14.58 -1.10 -6.74
C ASP A 80 -15.59 -0.79 -7.86
N ARG A 81 -15.71 0.50 -8.23
CA ARG A 81 -16.48 0.92 -9.38
C ARG A 81 -15.62 0.67 -10.61
N SER A 82 -15.46 -0.61 -10.92
CA SER A 82 -15.09 -1.11 -12.24
C SER A 82 -16.26 -0.98 -13.24
N ARG A 83 -16.99 0.14 -13.19
CA ARG A 83 -18.07 0.45 -14.13
C ARG A 83 -17.83 1.81 -14.75
N ASP A 84 -17.81 1.79 -16.09
CA ASP A 84 -17.68 2.91 -17.01
C ASP A 84 -16.27 3.49 -17.22
N ARG A 85 -15.51 2.73 -18.02
CA ARG A 85 -14.82 3.33 -19.16
C ARG A 85 -15.85 4.13 -19.97
N SER A 86 -15.84 5.46 -19.87
CA SER A 86 -16.24 6.44 -20.90
C SER A 86 -16.50 7.79 -20.23
N ARG A 87 -15.43 8.53 -19.94
CA ARG A 87 -15.54 9.96 -19.59
C ARG A 87 -14.89 10.80 -20.69
N THR A 88 -15.36 10.60 -21.93
CA THR A 88 -15.29 11.66 -22.94
C THR A 88 -16.39 12.66 -22.60
N PRO A 89 -16.06 13.93 -22.28
CA PRO A 89 -17.10 14.95 -22.12
C PRO A 89 -17.82 15.12 -23.47
N PRO A 90 -19.17 15.18 -23.50
CA PRO A 90 -19.88 15.49 -24.74
C PRO A 90 -19.50 16.91 -25.18
N ARG A 91 -19.13 17.04 -26.46
CA ARG A 91 -18.97 18.35 -27.10
C ARG A 91 -20.36 18.95 -27.23
N ASP A 92 -20.59 20.06 -26.55
CA ASP A 92 -21.82 20.83 -26.71
C ASP A 92 -21.75 21.54 -28.08
N HIS A 93 -22.40 20.96 -29.08
CA HIS A 93 -22.67 21.59 -30.36
C HIS A 93 -24.04 22.26 -30.27
N ARG A 94 -24.12 23.45 -29.66
CA ARG A 94 -25.26 24.33 -29.89
C ARG A 94 -25.06 25.02 -31.24
N ILE A 95 -25.52 24.35 -32.29
CA ILE A 95 -25.97 25.00 -33.52
C ILE A 95 -27.36 25.55 -33.19
N GLU A 96 -27.49 26.86 -33.06
CA GLU A 96 -28.75 27.54 -33.36
C GLU A 96 -28.44 28.54 -34.46
N GLU A 97 -28.75 28.11 -35.67
CA GLU A 97 -28.96 28.95 -36.84
C GLU A 97 -30.47 29.28 -36.86
N ILE A 98 -30.80 30.57 -36.85
CA ILE A 98 -31.76 31.32 -37.69
C ILE A 98 -31.78 32.76 -37.17
#